data_AF-A0A1H8T0E3-F1
#
_entry.id   AF-A0A1H8T0E3-F1
#
_cell.length_a   1.000
_cell.length_b   1.000
_cell.length_c   1.000
_cell.angle_alpha   90.00
_cell.angle_beta   90.00
_cell.angle_gamma   90.00
#
_symmetry.space_group_name_H-M   'P 1'
#
loop_
_entity.id
_entity.type
_entity.pdbx_description
1 polymer ?
#
loop_
_entity_poly.entity_id
_entity_poly.type
_entity_poly.pdbx_seq_one_letter_code
_entity_poly.pdbx_strand_id
1 'polypeptide(L)'
;MATTEQTRCRHCHRILRSARSIALGYGPKCHGKIRKATAAQTGAHKPAAIEKARELIELGAITPLRGRRIFTVISSDGTSSYKTAAQGCTCPAGLKGRHVCYHRVAAQILTLAA
;
A
#
# COMPACT_ATOMS: atom_id res chain seq x y z
N MET A 1 4.67 11.86 -32.52
CA MET A 1 3.46 12.28 -31.78
C MET A 1 3.72 12.02 -30.29
N ALA A 2 3.73 13.05 -29.45
CA ALA A 2 3.97 12.90 -28.02
C ALA A 2 2.69 12.39 -27.33
N THR A 3 2.70 11.16 -26.84
CA THR A 3 1.60 10.61 -26.03
C THR A 3 1.72 11.22 -24.64
N THR A 4 0.80 12.10 -24.24
CA THR A 4 0.78 12.63 -22.88
C THR A 4 0.48 11.48 -21.91
N GLU A 5 1.49 11.05 -21.14
CA GLU A 5 1.31 9.97 -20.17
C GLU A 5 0.37 10.44 -19.05
N GLN A 6 -0.83 9.88 -19.02
CA GLN A 6 -1.84 10.26 -18.03
C GLN A 6 -1.62 9.47 -16.73
N THR A 7 -1.27 10.16 -15.64
CA THR A 7 -1.17 9.51 -14.32
C THR A 7 -2.54 9.04 -13.85
N ARG A 8 -2.63 7.78 -13.41
CA ARG A 8 -3.86 7.16 -12.90
C ARG A 8 -3.78 6.88 -11.40
N CYS A 9 -4.92 6.92 -10.74
CA CYS A 9 -5.04 6.49 -9.34
C CYS A 9 -4.61 5.03 -9.21
N ARG A 10 -3.65 4.73 -8.33
CA ARG A 10 -3.18 3.36 -8.07
C ARG A 10 -4.29 2.44 -7.52
N HIS A 11 -5.39 3.01 -7.01
CA HIS A 11 -6.54 2.26 -6.48
C HIS A 11 -7.67 2.06 -7.48
N CYS A 12 -8.25 3.16 -7.97
CA CYS A 12 -9.47 3.13 -8.81
C CYS A 12 -9.21 3.42 -10.28
N HIS A 13 -7.95 3.59 -10.68
CA HIS A 13 -7.52 3.87 -12.05
C HIS A 13 -8.08 5.14 -12.71
N ARG A 14 -8.85 5.95 -11.99
CA ARG A 14 -9.28 7.28 -12.44
C ARG A 14 -8.07 8.16 -12.77
N ILE A 15 -8.14 8.89 -13.89
CA ILE A 15 -7.14 9.88 -14.29
C ILE A 15 -6.98 10.96 -13.21
N LEU A 16 -5.74 11.24 -12.85
CA LEU A 16 -5.35 12.28 -11.90
C LEU A 16 -4.95 13.53 -12.67
N ARG A 17 -5.63 14.65 -12.40
CA ARG A 17 -5.39 15.93 -13.08
C ARG A 17 -4.68 16.96 -12.21
N SER A 18 -4.87 16.91 -10.89
CA SER A 18 -4.22 17.85 -9.98
C SER A 18 -2.83 17.37 -9.60
N ALA A 19 -1.86 18.29 -9.57
CA ALA A 19 -0.47 18.01 -9.18
C ALA A 19 -0.39 17.27 -7.83
N ARG A 20 -1.22 17.67 -6.85
CA ARG A 20 -1.34 16.99 -5.56
C ARG A 20 -1.73 15.51 -5.69
N SER A 21 -2.73 15.19 -6.52
CA SER A 21 -3.15 13.80 -6.69
C SER A 21 -2.09 12.99 -7.44
N ILE A 22 -1.45 13.60 -8.43
CA ILE A 22 -0.36 13.00 -9.22
C ILE A 22 0.80 12.62 -8.29
N ALA A 23 1.27 13.57 -7.46
CA ALA A 23 2.34 13.33 -6.50
C ALA A 23 2.00 12.23 -5.48
N LEU A 24 0.76 12.20 -4.98
CA LEU A 24 0.30 11.14 -4.06
C LEU A 24 0.06 9.79 -4.76
N GLY A 25 -0.13 9.77 -6.09
CA GLY A 25 -0.58 8.61 -6.85
C GLY A 25 -2.01 8.13 -6.56
N TYR A 26 -2.76 8.85 -5.73
CA TYR A 26 -4.15 8.54 -5.38
C TYR A 26 -5.05 9.74 -5.57
N GLY A 27 -6.28 9.50 -6.04
CA GLY A 27 -7.33 10.51 -6.02
C GLY A 27 -7.82 10.82 -4.59
N PRO A 28 -8.44 11.99 -4.35
CA PRO A 28 -8.79 12.46 -3.01
C PRO A 28 -9.71 11.50 -2.24
N LYS A 29 -10.69 10.87 -2.92
CA LYS A 29 -11.58 9.88 -2.30
C LYS A 29 -10.82 8.61 -1.86
N CYS A 30 -9.98 8.06 -2.73
CA CYS A 30 -9.20 6.86 -2.42
C CYS A 30 -8.17 7.14 -1.32
N HIS A 31 -7.50 8.29 -1.38
CA HIS A 31 -6.59 8.72 -0.33
C HIS A 31 -7.32 8.90 1.01
N GLY A 32 -8.54 9.48 1.00
CA GLY A 32 -9.38 9.57 2.19
C GLY A 32 -9.75 8.22 2.79
N LYS A 33 -10.08 7.22 1.97
CA LYS A 33 -10.31 5.83 2.42
C LYS A 33 -9.06 5.24 3.07
N ILE A 34 -7.89 5.40 2.43
CA ILE A 34 -6.61 4.91 2.95
C ILE A 34 -6.33 5.55 4.32
N ARG A 35 -6.46 6.88 4.46
CA ARG A 35 -6.27 7.56 5.75
C ARG A 35 -7.19 7.03 6.86
N LYS A 36 -8.47 6.82 6.55
CA LYS A 36 -9.43 6.23 7.51
C LYS A 36 -9.02 4.81 7.90
N ALA A 37 -8.63 3.99 6.93
CA ALA A 37 -8.19 2.62 7.17
C ALA A 37 -6.87 2.56 7.96
N THR A 38 -5.94 3.49 7.73
CA THR A 38 -4.72 3.66 8.52
C THR A 38 -5.06 4.02 9.97
N ALA A 39 -5.95 4.99 10.19
CA ALA A 39 -6.39 5.38 11.52
C ALA A 39 -7.03 4.21 12.29
N ALA A 40 -7.79 3.36 11.59
CA ALA A 40 -8.39 2.16 12.18
C ALA A 40 -7.37 1.08 12.62
N GLN A 41 -6.11 1.17 12.19
CA GLN A 41 -5.04 0.29 12.67
C GLN A 41 -4.47 0.73 14.02
N THR A 42 -4.80 1.94 14.48
CA THR A 42 -4.35 2.47 15.76
C THR A 42 -4.91 1.61 16.89
N GLY A 43 -4.04 1.02 17.71
CA GLY A 43 -4.39 0.10 18.78
C GLY A 43 -4.26 -1.39 18.42
N ALA A 44 -4.39 -1.74 17.13
CA ALA A 44 -4.14 -3.11 16.66
C ALA A 44 -2.66 -3.39 16.41
N HIS A 45 -1.89 -2.36 16.04
CA HIS A 45 -0.47 -2.47 15.71
C HIS A 45 0.37 -1.39 16.38
N LYS A 46 1.67 -1.66 16.52
CA LYS A 46 2.65 -0.69 17.02
C LYS A 46 2.70 0.53 16.09
N PRO A 47 2.81 1.77 16.61
CA PRO A 47 2.85 2.99 15.79
C PRO A 47 3.92 2.95 14.70
N ALA A 48 5.13 2.45 15.01
CA ALA A 48 6.21 2.31 14.05
C ALA A 48 5.88 1.39 12.85
N ALA A 49 5.04 0.36 13.05
CA ALA A 49 4.61 -0.51 11.96
C ALA A 49 3.56 0.18 11.07
N ILE A 50 2.70 1.01 11.65
CA ILE A 50 1.70 1.79 10.94
C ILE A 50 2.40 2.86 10.08
N GLU A 51 3.38 3.58 10.63
CA GLU A 51 4.13 4.59 9.87
C GLU A 51 4.87 3.99 8.68
N LYS A 52 5.60 2.87 8.89
CA LYS A 52 6.27 2.18 7.78
C LYS A 52 5.28 1.64 6.74
N ALA A 53 4.11 1.17 7.17
CA ALA A 53 3.07 0.72 6.25
C ALA A 53 2.50 1.88 5.43
N ARG A 54 2.32 3.06 6.05
CA ARG A 54 1.87 4.28 5.38
C ARG A 54 2.91 4.74 4.34
N GLU A 55 4.17 4.80 4.73
CA GLU A 55 5.28 5.13 3.83
C GLU A 55 5.33 4.20 2.61
N LEU A 56 5.22 2.88 2.84
CA LEU A 56 5.18 1.88 1.76
C LEU A 56 4.05 2.13 0.75
N ILE A 57 2.86 2.51 1.22
CA ILE A 57 1.69 2.84 0.38
C ILE A 57 1.93 4.14 -0.39
N GLU A 58 2.45 5.17 0.26
CA GLU A 58 2.72 6.49 -0.33
C GLU A 58 3.77 6.38 -1.45
N LEU A 59 4.85 5.63 -1.21
CA LEU A 59 5.89 5.34 -2.21
C LEU A 59 5.39 4.46 -3.36
N GLY A 60 4.25 3.78 -3.21
CA GLY A 60 3.73 2.86 -4.22
C GLY A 60 4.52 1.55 -4.31
N ALA A 61 5.30 1.23 -3.28
CA ALA A 61 6.09 0.01 -3.18
C ALA A 61 5.24 -1.23 -2.86
N ILE A 62 3.92 -1.08 -2.73
CA ILE A 62 2.93 -2.16 -2.62
C ILE A 62 1.87 -2.01 -3.71
N THR A 63 1.67 -3.05 -4.52
CA THR A 63 0.74 -3.06 -5.65
C THR A 63 -0.16 -4.29 -5.64
N PRO A 64 -1.43 -4.18 -6.06
CA PRO A 64 -2.34 -5.33 -6.13
C PRO A 64 -1.88 -6.30 -7.23
N LEU A 65 -1.80 -7.60 -6.89
CA LEU A 65 -1.43 -8.66 -7.83
C LEU A 65 -2.64 -9.52 -8.25
N ARG A 66 -3.48 -9.93 -7.28
CA ARG A 66 -4.71 -10.71 -7.54
C ARG A 66 -5.89 -10.02 -6.86
N GLY A 67 -6.43 -9.03 -7.55
CA GLY A 67 -7.34 -8.05 -6.95
C GLY A 67 -6.70 -7.41 -5.72
N ARG A 68 -7.52 -6.99 -4.77
CA ARG A 68 -7.07 -6.38 -3.51
C ARG A 68 -6.98 -7.38 -2.36
N ARG A 69 -6.71 -8.65 -2.68
CA ARG A 69 -6.56 -9.76 -1.72
C ARG A 69 -5.09 -10.13 -1.53
N ILE A 70 -4.31 -10.08 -2.61
CA ILE A 70 -2.87 -10.35 -2.62
C ILE A 70 -2.16 -9.19 -3.29
N PHE A 71 -1.10 -8.72 -2.64
CA PHE A 71 -0.26 -7.63 -3.07
C PHE A 71 1.17 -8.10 -3.28
N THR A 72 1.85 -7.49 -4.25
CA THR A 72 3.30 -7.57 -4.40
C THR A 72 3.90 -6.38 -3.69
N VAL A 73 4.93 -6.63 -2.90
CA VAL A 73 5.69 -5.59 -2.20
C VAL A 73 7.14 -5.64 -2.67
N ILE A 74 7.70 -4.49 -3.01
CA ILE A 74 9.12 -4.37 -3.33
C ILE A 74 9.89 -4.12 -2.03
N SER A 75 10.98 -4.86 -1.84
CA SER A 75 11.90 -4.68 -0.73
C SER A 75 12.53 -3.29 -0.76
N SER A 76 12.90 -2.74 0.40
CA SER A 76 13.47 -1.40 0.50
C SER A 76 14.80 -1.23 -0.24
N ASP A 77 15.55 -2.33 -0.45
CA ASP A 77 16.77 -2.38 -1.24
C ASP A 77 16.52 -2.58 -2.75
N GLY A 78 15.26 -2.75 -3.16
CA GLY A 78 14.85 -2.94 -4.55
C GLY A 78 15.21 -4.31 -5.16
N THR A 79 15.86 -5.21 -4.40
CA THR A 79 16.39 -6.47 -4.95
C THR A 79 15.37 -7.60 -4.96
N SER A 80 14.43 -7.57 -4.02
CA SER A 80 13.49 -8.65 -3.75
C SER A 80 12.05 -8.18 -3.82
N SER A 81 11.15 -9.08 -4.23
CA SER A 81 9.70 -8.86 -4.12
C SER A 81 9.06 -9.91 -3.23
N TYR A 82 8.10 -9.49 -2.42
CA TYR A 82 7.36 -10.34 -1.49
C TYR A 82 5.89 -10.37 -1.86
N LYS A 83 5.26 -11.53 -1.68
CA LYS A 83 3.80 -11.68 -1.76
C LYS A 83 3.21 -11.46 -0.38
N THR A 84 2.20 -10.61 -0.31
CA THR A 84 1.61 -10.16 0.94
C THR A 84 0.09 -10.18 0.86
N ALA A 85 -0.54 -10.65 1.93
CA ALA A 85 -1.96 -10.59 2.18
C ALA A 85 -2.17 -10.07 3.62
N ALA A 86 -3.41 -9.71 3.99
CA ALA A 86 -3.72 -9.23 5.33
C ALA A 86 -3.30 -10.23 6.45
N GLN A 87 -3.44 -11.52 6.14
CA GLN A 87 -3.19 -12.63 7.05
C GLN A 87 -1.77 -13.21 6.99
N GLY A 88 -0.97 -12.90 5.96
CA GLY A 88 0.34 -13.52 5.78
C GLY A 88 1.26 -12.78 4.81
N CYS A 89 2.57 -12.95 4.95
CA CYS A 89 3.57 -12.31 4.09
C CYS A 89 4.77 -13.24 3.89
N THR A 90 5.31 -13.30 2.67
CA THR A 90 6.48 -14.10 2.33
C THR A 90 7.82 -13.42 2.64
N CYS A 91 7.82 -12.24 3.26
CA CYS A 91 9.07 -11.61 3.71
C CYS A 91 9.69 -12.39 4.89
N PRO A 92 11.00 -12.26 5.15
CA PRO A 92 11.66 -13.00 6.23
C PRO A 92 11.00 -12.81 7.61
N ALA A 93 10.52 -11.59 7.92
CA ALA A 93 9.80 -11.31 9.16
C ALA A 93 8.41 -11.99 9.20
N GLY A 94 7.72 -12.04 8.05
CA GLY A 94 6.41 -12.68 7.92
C GLY A 94 6.51 -14.21 8.04
N LEU A 95 7.52 -14.82 7.42
CA LEU A 95 7.77 -16.26 7.50
C LEU A 95 8.17 -16.71 8.91
N LYS A 96 8.93 -15.90 9.64
CA LYS A 96 9.30 -16.19 11.04
C LYS A 96 8.11 -16.13 12.01
N GLY A 97 7.02 -15.42 11.65
CA GLY A 97 5.76 -15.40 12.41
C GLY A 97 5.80 -14.76 13.81
N ARG A 98 6.97 -14.33 14.32
CA ARG A 98 7.13 -13.79 15.69
C ARG A 98 6.38 -12.48 15.92
N HIS A 99 6.31 -11.63 14.89
CA HIS A 99 5.64 -10.34 14.94
C HIS A 99 4.96 -10.03 13.61
N VAL A 100 3.96 -9.15 13.63
CA VAL A 100 3.34 -8.64 12.41
C VAL A 100 4.33 -7.72 11.70
N CYS A 101 4.67 -8.04 10.45
CA CYS A 101 5.48 -7.17 9.60
C CYS A 101 4.64 -6.02 9.03
N TYR A 102 5.27 -4.86 8.79
CA TYR A 102 4.59 -3.68 8.25
C TYR A 102 3.98 -3.92 6.85
N HIS A 103 4.47 -4.90 6.09
CA HIS A 103 3.85 -5.34 4.83
C HIS A 103 2.42 -5.85 5.02
N ARG A 104 2.17 -6.64 6.08
CA ARG A 104 0.82 -7.13 6.40
C ARG A 104 -0.09 -5.99 6.84
N VAL A 105 0.44 -5.05 7.62
CA VAL A 105 -0.30 -3.84 8.02
C VAL A 105 -0.70 -3.01 6.79
N ALA A 106 0.21 -2.82 5.83
CA ALA A 106 -0.08 -2.14 4.58
C ALA A 106 -1.17 -2.86 3.77
N ALA A 107 -1.11 -4.19 3.67
CA ALA A 107 -2.15 -4.97 3.01
C ALA A 107 -3.50 -4.90 3.72
N GLN A 108 -3.52 -4.93 5.05
CA GLN A 108 -4.75 -4.70 5.83
C GLN A 108 -5.35 -3.35 5.49
N ILE A 109 -4.57 -2.27 5.54
CA ILE A 109 -5.02 -0.91 5.17
C ILE A 109 -5.62 -0.89 3.77
N LEU A 110 -4.94 -1.44 2.76
CA LEU A 110 -5.42 -1.44 1.38
C LEU A 110 -6.65 -2.33 1.16
N THR A 111 -6.78 -3.40 1.94
CA THR A 111 -7.95 -4.30 1.90
C THR A 111 -9.16 -3.60 2.51
N LEU A 112 -9.00 -2.94 3.66
CA LEU A 112 -10.07 -2.15 4.30
C LEU A 112 -10.47 -0.92 3.47
N ALA A 113 -9.52 -0.32 2.74
CA ALA A 113 -9.77 0.84 1.89
C ALA A 113 -10.40 0.51 0.52
N ALA A 114 -10.70 -0.77 0.25
CA ALA A 114 -11.27 -1.21 -1.03
C ALA A 114 -12.59 -0.49 -1.39
#